data_AF-A0A6N8XAB8-F1
#
_entry.id   AF-A0A6N8XAB8-F1
#
_cell.length_a   1.000
_cell.length_b   1.000
_cell.length_c   1.000
_cell.angle_alpha   90.00
_cell.angle_beta   90.00
_cell.angle_gamma   90.00
#
_symmetry.space_group_name_H-M   'P 1'
#
loop_
_entity.id
_entity.type
_entity.pdbx_description
1 polymer ?
#
loop_
_entity_poly.entity_id
_entity_poly.type
_entity_poly.pdbx_seq_one_letter_code
_entity_poly.pdbx_strand_id
1 'polypeptide(L)'
;GIVVYLRSGIDLIIERTRNDRRRPLLQVDDVREQIETLTAERGPIYEAAAHLAITVDHRPPKSVAADIAQLLDGFEPPRDVGTGPSADGGGL
;
A
#
# COMPACT_ATOMS: atom_id res chain seq x y z
N GLY A 1 -7.90 11.22 -2.10
CA GLY A 1 -6.55 11.31 -1.49
C GLY A 1 -5.60 10.35 -2.17
N ILE A 2 -4.27 10.49 -2.05
CA ILE A 2 -3.30 9.65 -2.80
C ILE A 2 -2.94 8.39 -1.99
N VAL A 3 -3.02 7.22 -2.65
CA VAL A 3 -2.70 5.91 -2.07
C VAL A 3 -1.39 5.41 -2.67
N VAL A 4 -0.39 5.16 -1.83
CA VAL A 4 0.92 4.65 -2.24
C VAL A 4 1.10 3.22 -1.72
N TYR A 5 1.36 2.28 -2.61
CA TYR A 5 1.67 0.89 -2.27
C TYR A 5 3.18 0.66 -2.26
N LEU A 6 3.70 0.26 -1.09
CA LEU A 6 5.11 -0.12 -0.92
C LEU A 6 5.27 -1.63 -1.11
N ARG A 7 5.80 -2.02 -2.27
CA ARG A 7 6.12 -3.41 -2.60
C ARG A 7 7.46 -3.81 -2.03
N SER A 8 7.53 -5.02 -1.51
CA SER A 8 8.79 -5.60 -1.06
C SER A 8 8.81 -7.09 -1.36
N GLY A 9 10.01 -7.63 -1.59
CA GLY A 9 10.22 -9.05 -1.76
C GLY A 9 9.88 -9.85 -0.49
N ILE A 10 9.44 -11.09 -0.68
CA ILE A 10 9.04 -12.02 0.40
C ILE A 10 10.17 -12.17 1.44
N ASP A 11 11.41 -12.34 0.98
CA ASP A 11 12.57 -12.51 1.86
C ASP A 11 12.80 -11.30 2.77
N LEU A 12 12.63 -10.09 2.24
CA LEU A 12 12.82 -8.85 3.01
C LEU A 12 11.67 -8.63 4.01
N ILE A 13 10.44 -9.04 3.65
CA ILE A 13 9.31 -9.03 4.59
C ILE A 13 9.62 -9.96 5.75
N ILE A 14 10.01 -11.22 5.47
CA ILE A 14 10.38 -12.20 6.48
C ILE A 14 11.48 -11.65 7.40
N GLU A 15 12.56 -11.12 6.84
CA GLU A 15 13.69 -10.56 7.59
C GLU A 15 13.23 -9.47 8.56
N ARG A 16 12.39 -8.53 8.08
CA ARG A 16 11.90 -7.40 8.88
C ARG A 16 10.85 -7.79 9.91
N THR A 17 10.08 -8.85 9.67
CA THR A 17 9.00 -9.28 10.57
C THR A 17 9.40 -10.40 11.52
N ARG A 18 10.55 -11.04 11.34
CA ARG A 18 11.00 -12.23 12.09
C ARG A 18 10.92 -12.08 13.62
N ASN A 19 11.24 -10.91 14.15
CA ASN A 19 11.26 -10.65 15.59
C ASN A 19 10.02 -9.88 16.09
N ASP A 20 9.05 -9.60 15.21
CA ASP A 20 7.88 -8.80 15.56
C ASP A 20 6.75 -9.67 16.11
N ARG A 21 6.73 -9.81 17.45
CA ARG A 21 5.69 -10.55 18.16
C ARG A 21 4.32 -9.88 18.15
N ARG A 22 4.18 -8.66 17.64
CA ARG A 22 2.89 -7.95 17.56
C ARG A 22 2.11 -8.28 16.29
N ARG A 23 2.52 -9.30 15.54
CA ARG A 23 1.90 -9.74 14.29
C ARG A 23 1.23 -11.11 14.46
N PRO A 24 -0.02 -11.18 14.97
CA PRO A 24 -0.71 -12.45 15.19
C PRO A 24 -0.78 -13.33 13.95
N LEU A 25 -0.94 -12.71 12.77
CA LEU A 25 -1.01 -13.42 11.49
C LEU A 25 0.33 -14.06 11.06
N LEU A 26 1.45 -13.70 11.68
CA LEU A 26 2.77 -14.26 11.37
C LEU A 26 3.29 -15.17 12.50
N GLN A 27 2.48 -15.47 13.51
CA GLN A 27 2.80 -16.42 14.58
C GLN A 27 2.36 -17.84 14.20
N VAL A 28 2.91 -18.32 13.08
CA VAL A 28 2.63 -19.64 12.52
C VAL A 28 3.94 -20.40 12.31
N ASP A 29 3.85 -21.71 12.10
CA ASP A 29 5.03 -22.58 11.94
C ASP A 29 5.81 -22.25 10.67
N ASP A 30 5.13 -22.02 9.55
CA ASP A 30 5.74 -21.58 8.28
C ASP A 30 5.38 -20.13 7.95
N VAL A 31 6.21 -19.21 8.44
CA VAL A 31 6.07 -17.77 8.19
C VAL A 31 6.24 -17.42 6.71
N ARG A 32 7.02 -18.19 5.95
CA ARG A 32 7.23 -17.93 4.51
C ARG A 32 5.95 -18.22 3.75
N GLU A 33 5.40 -19.42 3.92
CA GLU A 33 4.15 -19.83 3.26
C GLU A 33 3.01 -18.84 3.58
N GLN A 34 2.93 -18.40 4.82
CA GLN A 34 1.93 -17.43 5.26
C GLN A 34 2.12 -16.06 4.58
N ILE A 35 3.35 -15.56 4.46
CA ILE A 35 3.62 -14.29 3.78
C ILE A 35 3.36 -14.40 2.27
N GLU A 36 3.72 -15.51 1.63
CA GLU A 36 3.44 -15.78 0.22
C GLU A 36 1.94 -15.78 -0.04
N THR A 37 1.17 -16.50 0.78
CA THR A 37 -0.30 -16.55 0.71
C THR A 37 -0.90 -15.16 0.85
N LEU A 38 -0.53 -14.42 1.91
CA LEU A 38 -1.04 -13.07 2.14
C LEU A 38 -0.67 -12.10 1.01
N THR A 39 0.51 -12.25 0.42
CA THR A 39 0.97 -11.41 -0.69
C THR A 39 0.21 -11.73 -1.97
N ALA A 40 -0.07 -13.00 -2.24
CA ALA A 40 -0.86 -13.44 -3.39
C ALA A 40 -2.32 -12.97 -3.31
N GLU A 41 -2.94 -13.06 -2.13
CA GLU A 41 -4.34 -12.64 -1.92
C GLU A 41 -4.48 -11.12 -1.93
N ARG A 42 -3.57 -10.39 -1.28
CA ARG A 42 -3.71 -8.96 -1.04
C ARG A 42 -3.01 -8.10 -2.08
N GLY A 43 -1.99 -8.62 -2.75
CA GLY A 43 -1.22 -7.91 -3.78
C GLY A 43 -2.12 -7.26 -4.85
N PRO A 44 -3.04 -8.01 -5.49
CA PRO A 44 -3.95 -7.44 -6.48
C PRO A 44 -4.86 -6.33 -5.92
N ILE A 45 -5.28 -6.45 -4.66
CA ILE A 45 -6.11 -5.43 -3.98
C ILE A 45 -5.30 -4.15 -3.75
N TYR A 46 -4.05 -4.30 -3.28
CA TYR A 46 -3.16 -3.16 -3.08
C TYR A 46 -2.76 -2.49 -4.39
N GLU A 47 -2.53 -3.26 -5.46
CA GLU A 47 -2.27 -2.73 -6.80
C GLU A 47 -3.46 -1.95 -7.35
N ALA A 48 -4.67 -2.50 -7.24
CA ALA A 48 -5.88 -1.86 -7.76
C ALA A 48 -6.23 -0.56 -7.01
N ALA A 49 -5.94 -0.49 -5.72
CA ALA A 49 -6.18 0.71 -4.91
C ALA A 49 -5.07 1.77 -5.03
N ALA A 50 -3.88 1.37 -5.48
CA ALA A 50 -2.72 2.25 -5.51
C ALA A 50 -2.77 3.22 -6.69
N HIS A 51 -2.55 4.50 -6.36
CA HIS A 51 -2.24 5.53 -7.35
C HIS A 51 -0.77 5.43 -7.80
N LEU A 52 0.09 4.94 -6.90
CA LEU A 52 1.52 4.78 -7.11
C LEU A 52 1.99 3.50 -6.41
N ALA A 53 2.74 2.66 -7.12
CA ALA A 53 3.37 1.48 -6.55
C ALA A 53 4.90 1.61 -6.62
N ILE A 54 5.60 1.43 -5.49
CA ILE A 54 7.06 1.53 -5.39
C ILE A 54 7.61 0.27 -4.77
N THR A 55 8.65 -0.29 -5.38
CA THR A 55 9.46 -1.35 -4.77
C THR A 55 10.52 -0.74 -3.84
N VAL A 56 10.54 -1.16 -2.57
CA VAL A 56 11.36 -0.55 -1.51
C VAL A 56 12.52 -1.42 -1.03
N ASP A 57 12.89 -2.44 -1.81
CA ASP A 57 13.84 -3.46 -1.38
C ASP A 57 15.23 -2.88 -1.09
N HIS A 58 15.73 -3.16 0.12
CA HIS A 58 17.03 -2.70 0.64
C HIS A 58 17.26 -1.18 0.64
N ARG A 59 16.21 -0.37 0.54
CA ARG A 59 16.31 1.09 0.58
C ARG A 59 16.08 1.64 2.00
N PRO A 60 16.84 2.66 2.43
CA PRO A 60 16.60 3.32 3.71
C PRO A 60 15.27 4.10 3.66
N PRO A 61 14.46 4.09 4.74
CA PRO A 61 13.14 4.73 4.76
C PRO A 61 13.14 6.20 4.32
N LYS A 62 14.18 6.95 4.70
CA LYS A 62 14.32 8.37 4.33
C LYS A 62 14.47 8.58 2.82
N SER A 63 15.19 7.68 2.13
CA SER A 63 15.35 7.77 0.68
C SER A 63 14.03 7.42 -0.01
N VAL A 64 13.34 6.37 0.44
CA VAL A 64 12.02 6.01 -0.10
C VAL A 64 11.02 7.15 0.07
N ALA A 65 10.99 7.79 1.24
CA ALA A 65 10.11 8.93 1.49
C ALA A 65 10.44 10.14 0.59
N ALA A 66 11.72 10.42 0.35
CA ALA A 66 12.14 11.50 -0.54
C ALA A 66 11.71 11.24 -1.99
N ASP A 67 11.89 10.01 -2.47
CA ASP A 67 11.43 9.59 -3.81
C ASP A 67 9.91 9.70 -3.95
N ILE A 68 9.16 9.27 -2.93
CA ILE A 68 7.70 9.43 -2.91
C ILE A 68 7.35 10.91 -3.01
N ALA A 69 7.95 11.77 -2.20
CA ALA A 69 7.68 13.21 -2.25
C ALA A 69 7.96 13.79 -3.64
N GLN A 70 9.08 13.41 -4.26
CA GLN A 70 9.42 13.86 -5.60
C GLN A 70 8.45 13.38 -6.68
N LEU A 71 7.95 12.15 -6.57
CA LEU A 71 6.93 11.61 -7.48
C LEU A 71 5.59 12.33 -7.29
N LEU A 72 5.30 12.81 -6.09
CA LEU A 72 4.06 13.49 -5.75
C LEU A 72 4.03 14.97 -6.18
N ASP A 73 5.18 15.65 -6.32
CA ASP A 73 5.27 17.07 -6.67
C ASP A 73 4.56 17.43 -8.00
N GLY A 74 4.33 16.45 -8.87
CA GLY A 74 3.56 16.62 -10.12
C GLY A 74 2.39 15.65 -10.27
N PHE A 75 2.03 14.91 -9.22
CA PHE A 75 0.97 13.91 -9.30
C PHE A 75 -0.39 14.54 -9.04
N GLU A 76 -1.19 14.70 -10.10
CA GLU A 76 -2.59 15.07 -9.95
C GLU A 76 -3.41 13.77 -9.81
N PRO A 77 -3.96 13.46 -8.61
CA PRO A 77 -4.77 12.27 -8.47
C PRO A 77 -6.00 12.37 -9.37
N PRO A 78 -6.51 11.25 -9.89
CA PRO A 78 -7.79 11.23 -10.56
C PRO A 78 -8.82 11.85 -9.62
N ARG A 79 -9.50 12.91 -10.08
CA ARG A 79 -10.58 13.54 -9.32
C ARG A 79 -11.62 12.46 -9.08
N ASP A 80 -11.94 12.20 -7.82
CA ASP A 80 -12.94 11.22 -7.43
C ASP A 80 -14.23 11.46 -8.25
N VAL A 81 -14.51 10.58 -9.23
CA VAL A 81 -15.82 10.53 -9.90
C VAL A 81 -16.76 9.86 -8.91
N GLY A 82 -17.37 10.65 -8.01
CA GLY A 82 -18.24 10.03 -7.01
C GLY A 82 -18.70 10.85 -5.82
N THR A 83 -18.87 12.17 -5.93
CA THR A 83 -19.92 12.87 -5.18
C THR A 83 -20.44 13.99 -6.07
N GLY A 84 -21.26 13.62 -7.05
CA GLY A 84 -22.09 14.59 -7.75
C GLY A 84 -23.05 15.25 -6.74
N PRO A 85 -23.40 16.53 -6.92
CA PRO A 85 -24.30 17.25 -6.04
C PRO A 85 -25.71 16.65 -6.16
N SER A 86 -26.16 15.91 -5.14
CA SER A 86 -27.54 15.41 -5.12
C SER A 86 -28.41 16.30 -4.24
N ALA A 87 -29.12 17.18 -4.93
CA ALA A 87 -30.39 17.84 -4.58
C ALA A 87 -30.40 18.96 -3.52
N ASP A 88 -29.95 20.15 -3.93
CA ASP A 88 -30.79 21.35 -3.71
C ASP A 88 -31.77 21.43 -4.89
N GLY A 89 -32.98 20.91 -4.67
CA GLY A 89 -34.12 21.07 -5.56
C GLY A 89 -35.24 21.74 -4.78
N GLY A 90 -35.33 23.06 -4.93
CA GLY A 90 -36.38 23.89 -4.32
C GLY A 90 -37.78 23.37 -4.67
N GLY A 91 -38.62 23.35 -3.64
CA GLY A 91 -40.04 23.03 -3.74
C GLY A 91 -40.80 23.78 -2.67
N LEU A 92 -41.60 24.74 -3.15
CA LEU A 92 -42.58 25.62 -2.50
C LEU A 92 -42.04 26.94 -1.94
#